data_AF-A0A962JL98-F1
#
_entry.id   AF-A0A962JL98-F1
#
_cell.length_a   1.000
_cell.length_b   1.000
_cell.length_c   1.000
_cell.angle_alpha   90.00
_cell.angle_beta   90.00
_cell.angle_gamma   90.00
#
_symmetry.space_group_name_H-M   'P 1'
#
loop_
_entity.id
_entity.type
_entity.pdbx_description
1 polymer ?
#
loop_
_entity_poly.entity_id
_entity_poly.type
_entity_poly.pdbx_seq_one_letter_code
_entity_poly.pdbx_strand_id
1 'polypeptide(L)'
;IKQGTVTASLMLRKLGSYPRQNGLAVALRELGRIERTLFILDWLQSVELRRRVQVGLNKGEARNALARAVFFNQLGEIRDRSFEQQRYRASGLNLVTAAIVLWNTVYLERATNALRENGKFADESLLQYLSPLGWEHVSLTGDYLWRSRTKLGAGKFRPLRPLRNP
;
A
#
# COMPACT_ATOMS: atom_id res chain seq x y z
N ILE A 1 -15.01 -15.96 32.50
CA ILE A 1 -14.83 -16.39 31.09
C ILE A 1 -15.71 -17.62 30.91
N LYS A 2 -16.80 -17.53 30.14
CA LYS A 2 -17.81 -18.61 30.02
C LYS A 2 -17.63 -19.52 28.79
N GLN A 3 -16.73 -19.19 27.84
CA GLN A 3 -16.55 -19.92 26.58
C GLN A 3 -15.10 -20.36 26.29
N GLY A 4 -14.18 -20.26 27.26
CA GLY A 4 -12.80 -20.75 27.13
C GLY A 4 -11.89 -20.03 26.11
N THR A 5 -12.45 -19.22 25.20
CA THR A 5 -11.72 -18.47 24.17
C THR A 5 -11.95 -16.98 24.33
N VAL A 6 -10.92 -16.18 24.02
CA VAL A 6 -10.93 -14.72 24.14
C VAL A 6 -10.20 -14.13 22.93
N THR A 7 -10.73 -13.03 22.38
CA THR A 7 -10.05 -12.32 21.29
C THR A 7 -8.80 -11.60 21.80
N ALA A 8 -7.75 -11.55 20.99
CA ALA A 8 -6.51 -10.86 21.32
C ALA A 8 -6.74 -9.39 21.71
N SER A 9 -7.67 -8.70 21.05
CA SER A 9 -8.05 -7.32 21.36
C SER A 9 -8.65 -7.15 22.76
N LEU A 10 -9.51 -8.08 23.18
CA LEU A 10 -10.12 -8.06 24.51
C LEU A 10 -9.09 -8.38 25.60
N MET A 11 -8.17 -9.31 25.31
CA MET A 11 -7.05 -9.64 26.19
C MET A 11 -6.11 -8.44 26.37
N LEU A 12 -5.70 -7.78 25.29
CA LEU A 12 -4.86 -6.58 25.34
C LEU A 12 -5.53 -5.43 26.10
N ARG A 13 -6.82 -5.19 25.85
CA ARG A 13 -7.61 -4.18 26.58
C ARG A 13 -7.66 -4.48 28.07
N LYS A 14 -7.82 -5.76 28.45
CA LYS A 14 -7.81 -6.18 29.86
C LYS A 14 -6.44 -6.01 30.48
N LEU A 15 -5.36 -6.43 29.82
CA LEU A 15 -3.99 -6.30 30.32
C LEU A 15 -3.55 -4.83 30.46
N GLY A 16 -4.01 -3.96 29.55
CA GLY A 16 -3.76 -2.52 29.60
C GLY A 16 -4.63 -1.74 30.59
N SER A 17 -5.73 -2.32 31.09
CA SER A 17 -6.63 -1.66 32.06
C SER A 17 -6.10 -1.60 33.49
N TYR A 18 -4.96 -2.23 33.79
CA TYR A 18 -4.37 -2.26 35.13
C TYR A 18 -3.49 -1.01 35.36
N PRO A 19 -3.74 -0.20 36.42
CA PRO A 19 -3.01 1.07 36.65
C PRO A 19 -1.52 0.89 37.01
N ARG A 20 -1.16 -0.28 37.57
CA ARG A 20 0.22 -0.68 37.85
C ARG A 20 0.61 -1.79 36.89
N GLN A 21 1.84 -1.77 36.39
CA GLN A 21 2.32 -2.72 35.37
C GLN A 21 1.97 -4.16 35.78
N ASN A 22 1.01 -4.77 35.09
CA ASN A 22 0.60 -6.14 35.33
C ASN A 22 1.79 -7.07 35.04
N GLY A 23 2.22 -7.88 36.02
CA GLY A 23 3.37 -8.79 35.88
C GLY A 23 3.26 -9.74 34.69
N LEU A 24 2.04 -10.19 34.35
CA LEU A 24 1.79 -11.01 33.16
C LEU A 24 1.97 -10.20 31.87
N ALA A 25 1.55 -8.93 31.85
CA ALA A 25 1.78 -8.04 30.72
C ALA A 25 3.26 -7.66 30.55
N VAL A 26 4.03 -7.66 31.63
CA VAL A 26 5.50 -7.51 31.59
C VAL A 26 6.14 -8.79 31.03
N ALA A 27 5.78 -9.96 31.55
CA ALA A 27 6.30 -11.24 31.07
C ALA A 27 6.03 -11.45 29.57
N LEU A 28 4.81 -11.15 29.09
CA LEU A 28 4.49 -11.20 27.66
C LEU A 28 5.29 -10.21 26.82
N ARG A 29 5.63 -9.03 27.36
CA ARG A 29 6.51 -8.06 26.70
C ARG A 29 7.94 -8.58 26.60
N GLU A 30 8.46 -9.20 27.65
CA GLU A 30 9.80 -9.82 27.61
C GLU A 30 9.84 -10.98 26.61
N LEU A 31 8.81 -11.83 26.57
CA LEU A 31 8.70 -12.88 25.56
C LEU A 31 8.74 -12.29 24.13
N GLY A 32 8.00 -11.21 23.88
CA GLY A 32 8.04 -10.51 22.60
C GLY A 32 9.41 -9.88 22.27
N ARG A 33 10.21 -9.49 23.28
CA ARG A 33 11.58 -9.02 23.07
C ARG A 33 12.53 -10.15 22.70
N ILE A 34 12.36 -11.35 23.27
CA ILE A 34 13.13 -12.54 22.90
C ILE A 34 12.87 -12.87 21.43
N GLU A 35 11.61 -12.99 21.02
CA GLU A 35 11.24 -13.24 19.62
C GLU A 35 11.80 -12.19 18.66
N ARG A 36 11.71 -10.89 19.03
CA ARG A 36 12.31 -9.81 18.24
C ARG A 36 13.82 -9.96 18.13
N THR A 37 14.50 -10.35 19.20
CA THR A 37 15.96 -10.50 19.22
C THR A 37 16.39 -11.66 18.32
N LEU A 38 15.72 -12.81 18.44
CA LEU A 38 15.95 -13.97 17.57
C LEU A 38 15.74 -13.58 16.10
N PHE A 39 14.63 -12.91 15.78
CA PHE A 39 14.39 -12.42 14.42
C PHE A 39 15.48 -11.47 13.91
N ILE A 40 15.96 -10.54 14.74
CA ILE A 40 17.04 -9.61 14.35
C ILE A 40 18.34 -10.37 14.09
N LEU A 41 18.67 -11.37 14.92
CA LEU A 41 19.85 -12.20 14.71
C LEU A 41 19.75 -12.98 13.39
N ASP A 42 18.61 -13.61 13.11
CA ASP A 42 18.34 -14.30 11.85
C ASP A 42 18.44 -13.34 10.66
N TRP A 43 17.88 -12.13 10.81
CA TRP A 43 17.92 -11.08 9.77
C TRP A 43 19.35 -10.58 9.52
N LEU A 44 20.20 -10.48 10.54
CA LEU A 44 21.61 -10.10 10.37
C LEU A 44 22.43 -11.21 9.70
N GLN A 45 22.05 -12.48 9.87
CA GLN A 45 22.79 -13.62 9.31
C GLN A 45 22.33 -14.01 7.90
N SER A 46 21.05 -13.88 7.56
CA SER A 46 20.50 -14.28 6.25
C SER A 46 20.28 -13.11 5.29
N VAL A 47 20.99 -13.09 4.17
CA VAL A 47 20.80 -12.12 3.08
C VAL A 47 19.42 -12.28 2.44
N GLU A 48 18.94 -13.51 2.31
CA GLU A 48 17.64 -13.85 1.71
C GLU A 48 16.49 -13.31 2.57
N LEU A 49 16.58 -13.45 3.90
CA LEU A 49 15.62 -12.86 4.82
C LEU A 49 15.63 -11.34 4.72
N ARG A 50 16.81 -10.70 4.68
CA ARG A 50 16.90 -9.24 4.48
C ARG A 50 16.24 -8.79 3.19
N ARG A 51 16.54 -9.45 2.07
CA ARG A 51 15.95 -9.12 0.77
C ARG A 51 14.43 -9.24 0.79
N ARG A 52 13.88 -10.32 1.36
CA ARG A 52 12.42 -10.49 1.50
C ARG A 52 11.78 -9.39 2.35
N VAL A 53 12.37 -9.07 3.50
CA VAL A 53 11.90 -7.98 4.38
C VAL A 53 11.95 -6.64 3.64
N GLN A 54 13.05 -6.34 2.94
CA GLN A 54 13.20 -5.11 2.18
C GLN A 54 12.18 -4.99 1.05
N VAL A 55 11.88 -6.08 0.34
CA VAL A 55 10.81 -6.09 -0.68
C VAL A 55 9.45 -5.74 -0.06
N GLY A 56 9.14 -6.28 1.12
CA GLY A 56 7.94 -5.91 1.87
C GLY A 56 7.92 -4.44 2.28
N LEU A 57 9.05 -3.95 2.81
CA LEU A 57 9.23 -2.55 3.20
C LEU A 57 9.03 -1.61 2.00
N ASN A 58 9.71 -1.86 0.89
CA ASN A 58 9.63 -1.06 -0.33
C ASN A 58 8.18 -0.98 -0.86
N LYS A 59 7.41 -2.08 -0.79
CA LYS A 59 5.98 -2.07 -1.15
C LYS A 59 5.17 -1.15 -0.25
N GLY A 60 5.41 -1.22 1.07
CA GLY A 60 4.75 -0.35 2.05
C GLY A 60 5.12 1.12 1.86
N GLU A 61 6.40 1.42 1.65
CA GLU A 61 6.89 2.76 1.40
C GLU A 61 6.34 3.36 0.11
N ALA A 62 6.32 2.59 -0.99
CA ALA A 62 5.74 3.02 -2.26
C ALA A 62 4.23 3.31 -2.13
N ARG A 63 3.49 2.46 -1.41
CA ARG A 63 2.07 2.72 -1.11
C ARG A 63 1.89 3.99 -0.28
N ASN A 64 2.73 4.20 0.72
CA ASN A 64 2.69 5.40 1.55
C ASN A 64 3.08 6.66 0.75
N ALA A 65 4.05 6.55 -0.17
CA ALA A 65 4.43 7.63 -1.06
C ALA A 65 3.29 8.04 -2.00
N LEU A 66 2.62 7.06 -2.60
CA LEU A 66 1.40 7.28 -3.39
C LEU A 66 0.31 7.95 -2.54
N ALA A 67 0.01 7.42 -1.36
CA ALA A 67 -1.00 7.98 -0.47
C ALA A 67 -0.69 9.44 -0.09
N ARG A 68 0.58 9.77 0.22
CA ARG A 68 1.01 11.16 0.49
C ARG A 68 0.84 12.06 -0.72
N ALA A 69 1.14 11.58 -1.92
CA ALA A 69 0.96 12.37 -3.14
C ALA A 69 -0.52 12.61 -3.47
N VAL A 70 -1.38 11.63 -3.24
CA VAL A 70 -2.85 11.81 -3.37
C VAL A 70 -3.36 12.80 -2.31
N PHE A 71 -2.81 12.73 -1.10
CA PHE A 71 -3.10 13.67 0.00
C PHE A 71 -2.19 14.91 -0.07
N PHE A 72 -2.07 15.53 -1.25
CA PHE A 72 -1.17 16.65 -1.49
C PHE A 72 -1.50 17.89 -0.64
N ASN A 73 -2.77 18.10 -0.31
CA ASN A 73 -3.19 19.17 0.59
C ASN A 73 -2.93 18.76 2.05
N GLN A 74 -2.27 19.64 2.82
CA GLN A 74 -1.88 19.42 4.22
C GLN A 74 -0.72 18.41 4.45
N LEU A 75 0.19 18.25 3.48
CA LEU A 75 1.45 17.47 3.65
C LEU A 75 1.25 15.98 4.02
N GLY A 76 0.10 15.37 3.74
CA GLY A 76 -0.18 13.99 4.18
C GLY A 76 -0.78 13.88 5.59
N GLU A 77 -1.06 14.99 6.29
CA GLU A 77 -1.53 14.98 7.68
C GLU A 77 -3.06 15.14 7.80
N ILE A 78 -3.69 14.23 8.56
CA ILE A 78 -5.10 14.36 8.90
C ILE A 78 -5.23 15.26 10.14
N ARG A 79 -5.60 16.53 9.95
CA ARG A 79 -5.71 17.54 11.04
C ARG A 79 -7.09 17.69 11.65
N ASP A 80 -7.91 16.65 11.52
CA ASP A 80 -9.32 16.72 11.87
C ASP A 80 -9.62 16.57 13.34
N ARG A 81 -10.58 17.37 13.80
CA ARG A 81 -10.91 17.46 15.23
C ARG A 81 -11.68 16.25 15.73
N SER A 82 -12.53 15.62 14.91
CA SER A 82 -13.31 14.45 15.31
C SER A 82 -12.77 13.15 14.73
N PHE A 83 -12.87 12.07 15.51
CA PHE A 83 -12.46 10.74 15.07
C PHE A 83 -13.23 10.26 13.83
N GLU A 84 -14.52 10.59 13.73
CA GLU A 84 -15.33 10.24 12.55
C GLU A 84 -14.82 10.94 11.28
N GLN A 85 -14.48 12.23 11.36
CA GLN A 85 -13.94 12.99 10.23
C GLN A 85 -12.55 12.47 9.79
N GLN A 86 -11.72 12.05 10.74
CA GLN A 86 -10.45 11.37 10.44
C GLN A 86 -10.69 10.05 9.72
N ARG A 87 -11.67 9.26 10.18
CA ARG A 87 -12.03 7.97 9.58
C ARG A 87 -12.54 8.14 8.15
N TYR A 88 -13.46 9.09 7.90
CA TYR A 88 -13.97 9.34 6.54
C TYR A 88 -12.86 9.74 5.57
N ARG A 89 -11.91 10.59 6.01
CA ARG A 89 -10.74 10.92 5.20
C ARG A 89 -9.84 9.74 4.92
N ALA A 90 -9.49 8.96 5.95
CA ALA A 90 -8.64 7.79 5.78
C ALA A 90 -9.28 6.79 4.82
N SER A 91 -10.59 6.58 4.92
CA SER A 91 -11.36 5.75 3.98
C SER A 91 -11.37 6.31 2.57
N GLY A 92 -11.61 7.61 2.39
CA GLY A 92 -11.58 8.27 1.08
C GLY A 92 -10.19 8.20 0.43
N LEU A 93 -9.13 8.49 1.18
CA LEU A 93 -7.75 8.36 0.72
C LEU A 93 -7.42 6.92 0.28
N ASN A 94 -7.82 5.94 1.09
CA ASN A 94 -7.65 4.53 0.74
C ASN A 94 -8.41 4.15 -0.54
N LEU A 95 -9.63 4.66 -0.72
CA LEU A 95 -10.43 4.43 -1.92
C LEU A 95 -9.75 4.98 -3.18
N VAL A 96 -9.30 6.24 -3.14
CA VAL A 96 -8.63 6.88 -4.29
C VAL A 96 -7.30 6.18 -4.59
N THR A 97 -6.52 5.86 -3.55
CA THR A 97 -5.26 5.11 -3.71
C THR A 97 -5.50 3.75 -4.36
N ALA A 98 -6.51 3.00 -3.90
CA ALA A 98 -6.87 1.72 -4.48
C ALA A 98 -7.36 1.85 -5.94
N ALA A 99 -8.11 2.92 -6.26
CA ALA A 99 -8.56 3.17 -7.63
C ALA A 99 -7.38 3.46 -8.58
N ILE A 100 -6.38 4.22 -8.15
CA ILE A 100 -5.14 4.45 -8.92
C ILE A 100 -4.40 3.14 -9.15
N VAL A 101 -4.21 2.33 -8.10
CA VAL A 101 -3.54 1.02 -8.20
C VAL A 101 -4.29 0.10 -9.16
N LEU A 102 -5.62 0.05 -9.09
CA LEU A 102 -6.44 -0.74 -10.01
C LEU A 102 -6.27 -0.26 -11.46
N TRP A 103 -6.34 1.05 -11.68
CA TRP A 103 -6.13 1.64 -13.00
C TRP A 103 -4.73 1.29 -13.54
N ASN A 104 -3.69 1.44 -12.71
CA ASN A 104 -2.32 1.10 -13.09
C ASN A 104 -2.19 -0.37 -13.46
N THR A 105 -2.69 -1.30 -12.64
CA THR A 105 -2.63 -2.74 -12.93
C THR A 105 -3.24 -3.07 -14.30
N VAL A 106 -4.42 -2.52 -14.59
CA VAL A 106 -5.13 -2.76 -15.85
C VAL A 106 -4.39 -2.16 -17.05
N TYR A 107 -3.86 -0.94 -16.92
CA TYR A 107 -3.14 -0.30 -18.04
C TYR A 107 -1.73 -0.84 -18.23
N LEU A 108 -1.07 -1.31 -17.17
CA LEU A 108 0.21 -1.99 -17.25
C LEU A 108 0.08 -3.30 -18.03
N GLU A 109 -0.94 -4.13 -17.75
CA GLU A 109 -1.23 -5.33 -18.53
C GLU A 109 -1.44 -5.03 -20.01
N ARG A 110 -2.24 -3.99 -20.32
CA ARG A 110 -2.48 -3.55 -21.70
C ARG A 110 -1.20 -3.07 -22.37
N ALA A 111 -0.37 -2.31 -21.65
CA ALA A 111 0.89 -1.81 -22.17
C ALA A 111 1.89 -2.94 -22.44
N THR A 112 1.96 -3.94 -21.55
CA THR A 112 2.81 -5.12 -21.76
C THR A 112 2.34 -5.95 -22.95
N ASN A 113 1.02 -6.12 -23.13
CA ASN A 113 0.48 -6.83 -24.30
C ASN A 113 0.75 -6.08 -25.61
N ALA A 114 0.55 -4.76 -25.63
CA ALA A 114 0.88 -3.95 -26.80
C ALA A 114 2.39 -4.00 -27.13
N LEU A 115 3.27 -4.02 -26.14
CA LEU A 115 4.72 -4.18 -26.37
C LEU A 115 5.06 -5.56 -26.94
N ARG A 116 4.39 -6.63 -26.48
CA ARG A 116 4.53 -7.99 -27.02
C ARG A 116 4.11 -8.05 -28.49
N GLU A 117 2.93 -7.51 -28.81
CA GLU A 117 2.39 -7.49 -30.18
C GLU A 117 3.30 -6.71 -31.17
N ASN A 118 3.98 -5.66 -30.69
CA ASN A 118 4.89 -4.86 -31.51
C ASN A 118 6.34 -5.41 -31.53
N GLY A 119 6.60 -6.58 -30.94
CA GLY A 119 7.95 -7.18 -30.90
C GLY A 119 8.99 -6.39 -30.10
N LYS A 120 8.56 -5.43 -29.27
CA LYS A 120 9.45 -4.57 -28.45
C LYS A 120 9.59 -5.07 -27.00
N PHE A 121 8.96 -6.19 -26.67
CA PHE A 121 9.00 -6.74 -25.32
C PHE A 121 10.27 -7.56 -25.13
N ALA A 122 11.18 -7.08 -24.27
CA ALA A 122 12.54 -7.62 -24.17
C ALA A 122 12.63 -8.89 -23.31
N ASP A 123 12.01 -8.91 -22.12
CA ASP A 123 12.13 -10.02 -21.18
C ASP A 123 10.92 -10.12 -20.24
N GLU A 124 10.31 -11.30 -20.19
CA GLU A 124 9.15 -11.63 -19.36
C GLU A 124 9.51 -11.81 -17.88
N SER A 125 10.77 -12.15 -17.60
CA SER A 125 11.28 -12.27 -16.24
C SER A 125 11.18 -10.93 -15.48
N LEU A 126 11.17 -9.80 -16.18
CA LEU A 126 11.13 -8.48 -15.58
C LEU A 126 9.75 -8.10 -15.04
N LEU A 127 8.68 -8.76 -15.49
CA LEU A 127 7.30 -8.47 -15.04
C LEU A 127 7.14 -8.63 -13.52
N GLN A 128 7.90 -9.53 -12.90
CA GLN A 128 7.86 -9.76 -11.45
C GLN A 128 8.31 -8.53 -10.64
N TYR A 129 9.06 -7.60 -11.26
CA TYR A 129 9.56 -6.38 -10.63
C TYR A 129 8.66 -5.18 -10.88
N LEU A 130 7.61 -5.33 -11.69
CA LEU A 130 6.69 -4.25 -12.02
C LEU A 130 5.78 -3.93 -10.81
N SER A 131 5.70 -2.65 -10.48
CA SER A 131 4.86 -2.16 -9.38
C SER A 131 3.71 -1.29 -9.90
N PRO A 132 2.44 -1.58 -9.54
CA PRO A 132 1.30 -0.74 -9.89
C PRO A 132 1.17 0.50 -8.99
N LEU A 133 2.18 0.81 -8.18
CA LEU A 133 2.17 1.95 -7.24
C LEU A 133 2.75 3.23 -7.85
N GLY A 134 3.29 3.17 -9.08
CA GLY A 134 3.76 4.34 -9.84
C GLY A 134 2.63 5.34 -10.12
N TRP A 135 2.95 6.62 -10.24
CA TRP A 135 1.97 7.70 -10.15
C TRP A 135 2.42 9.01 -10.80
N GLU A 136 3.64 9.07 -11.30
CA GLU A 136 4.20 10.22 -12.04
C GLU A 136 3.42 10.51 -13.32
N HIS A 137 2.72 9.52 -13.87
CA HIS A 137 1.83 9.66 -15.03
C HIS A 137 0.43 10.17 -14.68
N VAL A 138 0.08 10.29 -13.40
CA VAL A 138 -1.23 10.76 -12.92
C VAL A 138 -1.12 12.23 -12.55
N SER A 139 -1.94 13.08 -13.18
CA SER A 139 -2.07 14.48 -12.76
C SER A 139 -2.89 14.52 -11.46
N LEU A 140 -2.23 14.79 -10.34
CA LEU A 140 -2.87 14.91 -9.02
C LEU A 140 -3.25 16.37 -8.69
N THR A 141 -2.63 17.33 -9.38
CA THR A 141 -2.86 18.77 -9.25
C THR A 141 -3.18 19.40 -10.61
N GLY A 142 -3.78 20.59 -10.59
CA GLY A 142 -4.11 21.38 -11.79
C GLY A 142 -5.59 21.33 -12.16
N ASP A 143 -5.90 21.89 -13.34
CA ASP A 143 -7.28 22.03 -13.82
C ASP A 143 -7.76 20.77 -14.54
N TYR A 144 -8.83 20.17 -14.01
CA TYR A 144 -9.46 18.99 -14.60
C TYR A 144 -10.53 19.41 -15.62
N LEU A 145 -10.15 19.46 -16.89
CA LEU A 145 -11.09 19.72 -17.98
C LEU A 145 -11.88 18.45 -18.33
N TRP A 146 -13.08 18.34 -17.78
CA TRP A 146 -14.03 17.29 -18.15
C TRP A 146 -14.71 17.63 -19.49
N ARG A 147 -14.01 17.37 -20.61
CA ARG A 147 -14.66 17.43 -21.93
C ARG A 147 -15.64 16.26 -22.05
N SER A 148 -16.94 16.55 -21.96
CA SER A 148 -18.10 15.64 -22.04
C SER A 148 -18.13 14.68 -23.27
N ARG A 149 -17.20 14.78 -24.21
CA ARG A 149 -17.26 14.13 -25.52
C ARG A 149 -16.72 12.71 -25.63
N THR A 150 -15.99 12.20 -24.65
CA THR A 150 -15.46 10.83 -24.74
C THR A 150 -16.14 9.92 -23.72
N LYS A 151 -17.41 9.60 -23.97
CA LYS A 151 -18.05 8.45 -23.31
C LYS A 151 -17.32 7.19 -23.79
N LEU A 152 -16.33 6.74 -23.02
CA LEU A 152 -15.78 5.40 -23.16
C LEU A 152 -16.95 4.44 -22.98
N GLY A 153 -17.26 3.64 -24.00
CA GLY A 153 -18.27 2.59 -23.87
C GLY A 153 -17.91 1.63 -22.74
N ALA A 154 -18.89 0.93 -22.18
CA ALA A 154 -18.63 -0.09 -21.16
C ALA A 154 -17.55 -1.08 -21.65
N GLY A 155 -16.56 -1.36 -20.79
CA GLY A 155 -15.43 -2.23 -21.14
C GLY A 155 -14.41 -1.63 -22.13
N LYS A 156 -14.58 -0.38 -22.58
CA LYS A 156 -13.60 0.30 -23.43
C LYS A 156 -12.60 1.08 -22.58
N PHE A 157 -11.35 1.06 -23.02
CA PHE A 157 -10.24 1.72 -22.36
C PHE A 157 -9.78 2.93 -23.17
N ARG A 158 -9.10 3.87 -22.49
CA ARG A 158 -8.40 4.95 -23.19
C ARG A 158 -7.28 4.37 -24.04
N PRO A 159 -7.00 4.97 -25.21
CA PRO A 159 -5.89 4.54 -26.04
C PRO A 159 -4.56 4.67 -25.29
N LEU A 160 -3.64 3.75 -25.53
CA LEU A 160 -2.27 3.85 -25.04
C LEU A 160 -1.55 4.98 -25.78
N ARG A 161 -0.51 5.55 -25.15
CA ARG A 161 0.37 6.50 -25.83
C ARG A 161 1.12 5.79 -26.95
N PRO A 162 1.31 6.42 -28.12
CA PRO A 162 2.09 5.83 -29.20
C PRO A 162 3.52 5.55 -28.72
N LEU A 163 4.07 4.41 -29.13
CA LEU A 163 5.44 4.05 -28.84
C LEU A 163 6.36 5.07 -29.54
N ARG A 164 7.10 5.85 -28.76
CA ARG A 164 8.18 6.67 -29.33
C ARG A 164 9.22 5.71 -29.92
N ASN A 165 9.60 5.93 -31.17
CA ASN A 165 10.82 5.31 -31.69
C ASN A 165 12.03 6.03 -31.03
N PRO A 166 13.08 5.27 -30.68
CA PRO A 166 14.29 5.83 -30.08
C PRO A 166 14.95 6.86 -31.00
#